data_AF-A0AB39JVC8-F1
#
_entry.id   AF-A0AB39JVC8-F1
#
_cell.length_a   1.000
_cell.length_b   1.000
_cell.length_c   1.000
_cell.angle_alpha   90.00
_cell.angle_beta   90.00
_cell.angle_gamma   90.00
#
_symmetry.space_group_name_H-M   'P 1'
#
loop_
_entity.id
_entity.type
_entity.pdbx_description
1 polymer ?
#
loop_
_entity_poly.entity_id
_entity_poly.type
_entity_poly.pdbx_seq_one_letter_code
_entity_poly.pdbx_strand_id
1 'polypeptide(L)' 'MKNLEEAIAAGEPLMQQAMDALRRYHEARDSLTSAEEVERLRLEAESLFEAVQEYRFRVLGGPTHPLH' A
#
# COMPACT_ATOMS: atom_id res chain seq x y z
N MET A 1 -15.90 8.51 19.61
CA MET A 1 -14.94 7.88 18.68
C MET A 1 -14.40 8.97 17.77
N LYS A 2 -13.27 9.61 18.10
CA LYS A 2 -12.60 10.58 17.20
C LYS A 2 -11.33 10.00 16.56
N ASN A 3 -10.71 9.06 17.27
CA ASN A 3 -9.40 8.53 16.92
C ASN A 3 -9.38 7.61 15.68
N LEU A 4 -10.51 6.99 15.30
CA LEU A 4 -10.56 6.06 14.17
C LEU A 4 -10.69 6.79 12.83
N GLU A 5 -11.54 7.81 12.76
CA GLU A 5 -11.74 8.61 11.54
C GLU A 5 -10.50 9.43 11.19
N GLU A 6 -9.85 10.02 12.20
CA GLU A 6 -8.58 10.76 12.03
C GLU A 6 -7.43 9.83 11.58
N ALA A 7 -7.37 8.62 12.15
CA ALA A 7 -6.42 7.59 11.75
C ALA A 7 -6.59 7.15 10.29
N ILE A 8 -7.84 6.94 9.87
CA ILE A 8 -8.18 6.57 8.50
C ILE A 8 -7.86 7.73 7.54
N ALA A 9 -8.23 8.96 7.90
CA ALA A 9 -7.93 10.15 7.10
C ALA A 9 -6.42 10.37 6.93
N ALA A 10 -5.62 10.13 7.97
CA ALA A 10 -4.16 10.21 7.89
C ALA A 10 -3.53 9.07 7.06
N GLY A 11 -4.23 7.94 6.89
CA GLY A 11 -3.81 6.83 6.01
C GLY A 11 -4.25 6.99 4.55
N GLU A 12 -5.17 7.91 4.26
CA GLU A 12 -5.71 8.15 2.92
C GLU A 12 -4.61 8.50 1.89
N PRO A 13 -3.61 9.37 2.19
CA PRO A 13 -2.53 9.65 1.25
C PRO A 13 -1.65 8.43 0.94
N LEU A 14 -1.48 7.53 1.91
CA LEU A 14 -0.71 6.29 1.73
C LEU A 14 -1.49 5.29 0.87
N MET A 15 -2.82 5.23 1.06
CA MET A 15 -3.70 4.42 0.23
C MET A 15 -3.80 4.93 -1.21
N GLN A 16 -3.82 6.24 -1.41
CA GLN A 16 -3.77 6.84 -2.76
C GLN A 16 -2.47 6.47 -3.49
N GLN A 17 -1.32 6.55 -2.80
CA GLN A 17 -0.03 6.15 -3.39
C GLN A 17 -0.02 4.67 -3.81
N ALA A 18 -0.54 3.78 -2.97
CA ALA A 18 -0.64 2.36 -3.30
C ALA A 18 -1.57 2.10 -4.51
N MET A 19 -2.68 2.83 -4.61
CA MET A 19 -3.61 2.74 -5.73
C MET A 19 -3.02 3.30 -7.04
N ASP A 20 -2.26 4.39 -6.97
CA ASP A 20 -1.57 4.93 -8.14
C ASP A 20 -0.48 3.99 -8.64
N ALA A 21 0.28 3.36 -7.75
CA ALA A 21 1.28 2.35 -8.11
C ALA A 21 0.64 1.13 -8.77
N LEU A 22 -0.49 0.64 -8.25
CA LEU A 22 -1.26 -0.42 -8.91
C LEU A 22 -1.75 0.00 -10.30
N ARG A 23 -2.24 1.23 -10.46
CA ARG A 23 -2.70 1.73 -11.76
C ARG A 23 -1.56 1.70 -12.78
N ARG A 24 -0.37 2.22 -12.41
CA ARG A 24 0.81 2.19 -13.28
C ARG A 24 1.23 0.76 -13.63
N TYR A 25 1.19 -0.16 -12.67
CA TYR A 25 1.46 -1.58 -12.92
C TYR A 25 0.48 -2.16 -13.95
N HIS A 26 -0.82 -1.89 -13.82
CA HIS A 26 -1.82 -2.35 -14.77
C HIS A 26 -1.63 -1.73 -16.16
N GLU A 27 -1.42 -0.42 -16.24
CA GLU A 27 -1.16 0.29 -17.50
C GLU A 27 0.09 -0.26 -18.20
N ALA A 28 1.18 -0.51 -17.45
CA ALA A 28 2.40 -1.09 -18.00
C ALA A 28 2.18 -2.53 -18.47
N ARG A 29 1.43 -3.34 -17.71
CA ARG A 29 1.12 -4.72 -18.09
C ARG A 29 0.28 -4.78 -19.37
N ASP A 30 -0.64 -3.83 -19.55
CA ASP A 30 -1.54 -3.77 -20.71
C ASP A 30 -0.85 -3.14 -21.95
N SER A 31 0.20 -2.34 -21.76
CA SER A 31 0.87 -1.58 -22.83
C SER A 31 2.02 -2.30 -23.56
N LEU A 32 2.11 -3.64 -23.51
CA LEU A 32 3.25 -4.41 -24.07
C LEU A 32 4.62 -3.95 -23.54
N THR A 33 4.65 -3.35 -22.35
CA THR A 33 5.87 -2.84 -21.71
C THR A 33 6.80 -4.01 -21.35
N SER A 34 8.10 -3.73 -21.24
CA SER A 34 9.08 -4.76 -20.90
C SER A 34 8.75 -5.44 -19.58
N ALA A 35 8.92 -6.76 -19.51
CA ALA A 35 8.62 -7.55 -18.30
C ALA A 35 9.39 -7.03 -17.07
N GLU A 36 10.58 -6.44 -17.27
CA GLU A 36 11.35 -5.81 -16.20
C GLU A 36 10.63 -4.59 -15.60
N GLU A 37 10.03 -3.74 -16.43
CA GLU A 37 9.31 -2.55 -15.97
C GLU A 37 8.01 -2.92 -15.25
N VAL A 38 7.31 -3.93 -15.76
CA VAL A 38 6.12 -4.48 -15.12
C VAL A 38 6.46 -5.07 -13.75
N GLU A 39 7.58 -5.80 -13.63
CA GLU A 39 8.01 -6.37 -12.34
C GLU A 39 8.45 -5.28 -11.34
N ARG A 40 9.16 -4.24 -11.80
CA ARG A 40 9.51 -3.09 -10.93
C ARG A 40 8.26 -2.41 -10.37
N LEU A 41 7.27 -2.16 -11.21
CA LEU A 41 6.00 -1.56 -10.79
C LEU A 41 5.19 -2.49 -9.87
N ARG A 42 5.28 -3.81 -10.08
CA ARG A 42 4.68 -4.81 -9.20
C ARG A 42 5.27 -4.73 -7.80
N LEU A 43 6.60 -4.70 -7.68
CA LEU A 43 7.31 -4.62 -6.41
C LEU A 43 7.04 -3.28 -5.69
N GLU A 44 6.97 -2.17 -6.44
CA GLU A 44 6.60 -0.86 -5.89
C GLU A 44 5.18 -0.89 -5.29
N ALA A 45 4.21 -1.42 -6.03
CA ALA A 45 2.84 -1.56 -5.54
C ALA A 45 2.76 -2.49 -4.32
N GLU A 46 3.46 -3.63 -4.34
CA GLU A 46 3.50 -4.60 -3.23
C GLU A 46 4.08 -3.95 -1.96
N SER A 47 5.20 -3.24 -2.08
CA SER A 47 5.82 -2.51 -0.96
C SER A 47 4.91 -1.42 -0.38
N LEU A 48 4.23 -0.65 -1.24
CA LEU A 48 3.29 0.38 -0.80
C LEU A 48 2.06 -0.22 -0.09
N PHE A 49 1.56 -1.36 -0.58
CA PHE A 49 0.48 -2.08 0.11
C PHE A 49 0.93 -2.58 1.48
N GLU A 50 2.13 -3.14 1.60
CA GLU A 50 2.68 -3.56 2.89
C GLU A 50 2.79 -2.39 3.87
N ALA A 51 3.26 -1.22 3.41
CA ALA A 51 3.29 -0.01 4.22
C ALA A 51 1.89 0.45 4.67
N VAL A 52 0.88 0.39 3.79
CA VAL A 52 -0.53 0.66 4.16
C VAL A 52 -1.03 -0.32 5.21
N GLN A 53 -0.70 -1.62 5.07
CA GLN A 53 -1.08 -2.65 6.03
C GLN A 53 -0.42 -2.41 7.38
N GLU A 54 0.89 -2.11 7.40
CA GLU A 54 1.62 -1.81 8.62
C GLU A 54 1.09 -0.56 9.31
N TYR A 55 0.81 0.51 8.55
CA TYR A 55 0.20 1.72 9.09
C TYR A 55 -1.17 1.43 9.71
N ARG A 56 -2.05 0.74 8.98
CA ARG A 56 -3.38 0.37 9.50
C ARG A 56 -3.26 -0.52 10.72
N PHE A 57 -2.32 -1.45 10.73
CA PHE A 57 -2.08 -2.32 11.87
C PHE A 57 -1.64 -1.51 13.10
N ARG A 58 -0.60 -0.69 12.97
CA ARG A 58 -0.09 0.17 14.06
C ARG A 58 -1.13 1.13 14.61
N VAL A 59 -1.97 1.70 13.75
CA VAL A 59 -2.93 2.76 14.13
C VAL A 59 -4.29 2.19 14.55
N LEU A 60 -4.77 1.11 13.94
CA LEU A 60 -6.08 0.51 14.19
C LEU A 60 -6.05 -0.70 15.14
N GLY A 61 -4.87 -1.23 15.46
CA GLY A 61 -4.67 -2.38 16.34
C GLY A 61 -3.23 -2.47 16.85
N GLY A 62 -2.92 -1.69 17.90
CA GLY A 62 -1.63 -1.79 18.61
C GLY A 62 -1.30 -3.22 19.10
N PRO A 63 -0.04 -3.45 19.49
CA PRO A 63 0.82 -4.56 19.06
C PRO A 63 0.20 -5.94 19.25
N THR A 64 0.17 -6.77 18.21
CA THR A 64 0.30 -8.22 18.45
C THR A 64 1.71 -8.46 18.93
N HIS A 65 1.83 -8.96 20.16
CA HIS A 65 3.04 -9.54 20.74
C HIS A 65 3.94 -10.20 19.68
N PRO A 66 5.27 -10.07 19.78
CA PRO A 66 6.14 -11.00 19.09
C PRO A 66 5.83 -12.40 19.64
N LEU A 67 5.30 -13.27 18.79
CA LEU A 67 5.27 -14.71 19.08
C LEU A 67 6.73 -15.18 18.99
N HIS A 68 7.40 -15.14 20.15
CA HIS A 68 8.60 -15.92 20.42
C HIS A 68 8.23 -17.37 20.70
#